data_AF-A0A838MRT3-F1
#
_entry.id   AF-A0A838MRT3-F1
#
_cell.length_a   1.000
_cell.length_b   1.000
_cell.length_c   1.000
_cell.angle_alpha   90.00
_cell.angle_beta   90.00
_cell.angle_gamma   90.00
#
_symmetry.space_group_name_H-M   'P 1'
#
loop_
_entity.id
_entity.type
_entity.pdbx_description
1 polymer ?
#
loop_
_entity_poly.entity_id
_entity_poly.type
_entity_poly.pdbx_seq_one_letter_code
_entity_poly.pdbx_strand_id
1 'polypeptide(L)'
;MAVLPFRPTPFFANKNQAFWRLQAVGWGGALLLRAMSSLANGQPFSFLVLVLIATITGFSMSLILSVIYRQLITQRALITWGVTALVLPVAVALYAFIDAWVIGLYRPESGASFAQLLIGVFYLDLTLLGAWSALYYAINFYLQIEEQNDQLIRLENQAAQAQLAMLRYQLNPHFLFNTLNSISTLVLLKQTERANAMLTRLSGFLRYTLINEPAGRVTVAQEVETLQLYLDIERMRFEERLRTQFRIDEAARPALLPSLLLQPLVETAIKYAV
;
A
#
# COMPACT_ATOMS: atom_id res chain seq x y z
N MET A 1 -35.83 12.95 -5.19
CA MET A 1 -35.38 11.59 -4.82
C MET A 1 -33.93 11.45 -5.21
N ALA A 2 -33.01 11.50 -4.24
CA ALA A 2 -31.59 11.26 -4.49
C ALA A 2 -31.37 9.76 -4.68
N VAL A 3 -31.06 9.35 -5.90
CA VAL A 3 -30.66 7.98 -6.21
C VAL A 3 -29.28 7.77 -5.57
N LEU A 4 -29.23 7.06 -4.45
CA LEU A 4 -27.96 6.63 -3.87
C LEU A 4 -27.24 5.77 -4.93
N PRO A 5 -26.01 6.12 -5.34
CA PRO A 5 -25.28 5.33 -6.30
C PRO A 5 -25.00 3.96 -5.65
N PHE A 6 -25.61 2.91 -6.20
CA PHE A 6 -25.21 1.53 -5.92
C PHE A 6 -23.74 1.38 -6.34
N ARG A 7 -22.83 1.56 -5.39
CA ARG A 7 -21.45 1.14 -5.59
C ARG A 7 -21.44 -0.37 -5.35
N PRO A 8 -21.22 -1.21 -6.39
CA PRO A 8 -21.11 -2.64 -6.17
C PRO A 8 -19.97 -2.87 -5.18
N THR A 9 -20.28 -3.48 -4.03
CA THR A 9 -19.24 -3.91 -3.09
C THR A 9 -18.36 -4.93 -3.81
N PRO A 10 -17.03 -4.76 -3.83
CA PRO A 10 -16.16 -5.72 -4.50
C PRO A 10 -16.36 -7.10 -3.87
N PHE A 11 -16.30 -8.16 -4.67
CA PHE A 11 -16.63 -9.53 -4.24
C PHE A 11 -15.82 -9.97 -3.01
N PHE A 12 -14.58 -9.50 -2.89
CA PHE A 12 -13.66 -9.79 -1.77
C PHE A 12 -13.71 -8.77 -0.62
N ALA A 13 -14.65 -7.81 -0.63
CA ALA A 13 -14.85 -6.86 0.48
C ALA A 13 -15.04 -7.58 1.83
N ASN A 14 -15.71 -8.73 1.82
CA ASN A 14 -15.79 -9.62 2.96
C ASN A 14 -15.13 -10.97 2.60
N LYS A 15 -13.85 -11.11 2.96
CA LYS A 15 -13.05 -12.32 2.69
C LYS A 15 -13.73 -13.61 3.17
N ASN A 16 -14.44 -13.57 4.32
CA ASN A 16 -15.14 -14.73 4.85
C ASN A 16 -16.36 -15.10 3.99
N GLN A 17 -17.17 -14.12 3.58
CA GLN A 17 -18.33 -14.37 2.72
C GLN A 17 -17.90 -14.87 1.33
N ALA A 18 -16.84 -14.28 0.76
CA ALA A 18 -16.26 -14.73 -0.50
C ALA A 18 -15.75 -16.17 -0.41
N PHE A 19 -15.04 -16.53 0.67
CA PHE A 19 -14.57 -17.88 0.92
C PHE A 19 -15.72 -18.89 0.94
N TRP A 20 -16.76 -18.65 1.75
CA TRP A 20 -17.89 -19.58 1.86
C TRP A 20 -18.67 -19.71 0.54
N ARG A 21 -18.82 -18.62 -0.23
CA ARG A 21 -19.44 -18.67 -1.56
C ARG A 21 -18.62 -19.52 -2.53
N LEU A 22 -17.31 -19.29 -2.62
CA LEU A 22 -16.42 -20.06 -3.49
C LEU A 22 -16.37 -21.54 -3.08
N GLN A 23 -16.34 -21.81 -1.77
CA GLN A 23 -16.35 -23.17 -1.23
C GLN A 23 -17.65 -23.91 -1.57
N ALA A 24 -18.80 -23.27 -1.36
CA ALA A 24 -20.12 -23.85 -1.67
C ALA A 24 -20.31 -24.05 -3.18
N VAL A 25 -19.92 -23.08 -4.00
CA VAL A 25 -20.00 -23.18 -5.47
C VAL A 25 -19.06 -24.26 -6.00
N GLY A 26 -17.82 -24.31 -5.51
CA GLY A 26 -16.82 -25.30 -5.95
C GLY A 26 -17.23 -26.73 -5.64
N TRP A 27 -17.55 -27.03 -4.36
CA TRP A 27 -17.95 -28.38 -3.96
C TRP A 27 -19.36 -28.74 -4.42
N GLY A 28 -20.29 -27.78 -4.48
CA GLY A 28 -21.62 -27.98 -5.06
C GLY A 28 -21.55 -28.30 -6.56
N GLY A 29 -20.69 -27.60 -7.31
CA GLY A 29 -20.42 -27.89 -8.71
C GLY A 29 -19.77 -29.26 -8.90
N ALA A 30 -18.78 -29.61 -8.08
CA ALA A 30 -18.14 -30.92 -8.11
C ALA A 30 -19.13 -32.06 -7.81
N LEU A 31 -20.01 -31.88 -6.81
CA LEU A 31 -21.08 -32.82 -6.48
C LEU A 31 -22.04 -33.01 -7.66
N LEU A 32 -22.55 -31.92 -8.23
CA LEU A 32 -23.47 -31.97 -9.37
C LEU A 32 -22.83 -32.66 -10.58
N LEU A 33 -21.59 -32.30 -10.90
CA LEU A 33 -20.86 -32.89 -12.03
C LEU A 33 -20.62 -34.39 -11.84
N ARG A 34 -20.17 -34.81 -10.65
CA ARG A 34 -19.96 -36.23 -10.34
C ARG A 34 -21.27 -37.01 -10.31
N ALA A 35 -22.34 -36.43 -9.77
CA ALA A 35 -23.68 -37.04 -9.76
C ALA A 35 -24.24 -37.22 -11.18
N MET A 36 -24.15 -36.18 -12.03
CA MET A 36 -24.58 -36.26 -13.43
C MET A 36 -23.74 -37.26 -14.22
N SER A 37 -22.42 -37.27 -14.02
CA SER A 37 -21.53 -38.25 -14.66
C SER A 37 -21.88 -39.67 -14.24
N SER A 38 -22.20 -39.91 -12.96
CA SER A 38 -22.66 -41.21 -12.47
C SER A 38 -23.94 -41.67 -13.17
N LEU A 39 -24.96 -40.80 -13.26
CA LEU A 39 -26.23 -41.11 -13.91
C LEU A 39 -26.05 -41.35 -15.43
N ALA A 40 -25.23 -40.54 -16.09
CA ALA A 40 -24.91 -40.69 -17.51
C ALA A 40 -24.18 -42.01 -17.83
N ASN A 41 -23.33 -42.48 -16.90
CA ASN A 41 -22.64 -43.76 -17.01
C ASN A 41 -23.50 -44.96 -16.58
N GLY A 42 -24.82 -44.78 -16.38
CA GLY A 42 -25.75 -45.85 -16.04
C GLY A 42 -25.52 -46.47 -14.67
N GLN A 43 -24.86 -45.76 -13.75
CA GLN A 43 -24.65 -46.25 -12.38
C GLN A 43 -25.97 -46.25 -11.59
N PRO A 44 -26.17 -47.21 -10.67
CA PRO A 44 -27.36 -47.24 -9.83
C PRO A 44 -27.41 -46.02 -8.90
N PHE A 45 -28.62 -45.61 -8.50
CA PHE A 45 -28.83 -44.45 -7.62
C PHE A 45 -28.09 -44.55 -6.28
N SER A 46 -27.83 -45.76 -5.78
CA SER A 46 -27.02 -45.99 -4.58
C SER A 46 -25.58 -45.46 -4.73
N PHE A 47 -25.06 -45.32 -5.96
CA PHE A 47 -23.75 -44.71 -6.19
C PHE A 47 -23.71 -43.22 -5.82
N LEU A 48 -24.84 -42.52 -5.82
CA LEU A 48 -24.90 -41.12 -5.39
C LEU A 48 -24.52 -40.94 -3.91
N VAL A 49 -24.72 -41.99 -3.09
CA VAL A 49 -24.28 -41.98 -1.69
C VAL A 49 -22.76 -41.90 -1.60
N LEU A 50 -22.02 -42.63 -2.45
CA LEU A 50 -20.55 -42.54 -2.52
C LEU A 50 -20.12 -41.14 -2.94
N VAL A 51 -20.76 -40.56 -3.96
CA VAL A 51 -20.45 -39.21 -4.43
C VAL A 51 -20.65 -38.19 -3.30
N LEU A 52 -21.74 -38.32 -2.54
CA LEU A 52 -22.05 -37.42 -1.42
C LEU A 52 -21.03 -37.56 -0.27
N ILE A 53 -20.64 -38.80 0.09
CA ILE A 53 -19.60 -39.05 1.11
C ILE A 53 -18.26 -38.46 0.65
N ALA A 54 -17.87 -38.68 -0.60
CA ALA A 54 -16.64 -38.13 -1.18
C ALA A 54 -16.65 -36.59 -1.18
N THR A 55 -17.76 -35.96 -1.57
CA THR A 55 -17.92 -34.50 -1.53
C THR A 55 -17.81 -33.95 -0.11
N ILE A 56 -18.47 -34.58 0.88
CA ILE A 56 -18.39 -34.13 2.28
C ILE A 56 -16.95 -34.27 2.79
N THR A 57 -16.30 -35.40 2.52
CA THR A 57 -14.92 -35.67 2.94
C THR A 57 -13.96 -34.63 2.35
N GLY A 58 -14.06 -34.38 1.05
CA GLY A 58 -13.26 -33.35 0.38
C GLY A 58 -13.55 -31.92 0.88
N PHE A 59 -14.82 -31.59 1.13
CA PHE A 59 -15.22 -30.31 1.74
C PHE A 59 -14.58 -30.13 3.13
N SER A 60 -14.61 -31.16 3.97
CA SER A 60 -13.97 -31.16 5.29
C SER A 60 -12.44 -31.03 5.19
N MET A 61 -11.81 -31.78 4.30
CA MET A 61 -10.35 -31.71 4.09
C MET A 61 -9.91 -30.32 3.62
N SER A 62 -10.64 -29.72 2.68
CA SER A 62 -10.35 -28.36 2.21
C SER A 62 -10.59 -27.29 3.28
N LEU A 63 -11.56 -27.46 4.20
CA LEU A 63 -11.68 -26.59 5.37
C LEU A 63 -10.45 -26.68 6.29
N ILE A 64 -9.97 -27.89 6.59
CA ILE A 64 -8.77 -28.09 7.41
C ILE A 64 -7.56 -27.43 6.73
N LEU A 65 -7.36 -27.69 5.43
CA LEU A 65 -6.31 -27.04 4.64
C LEU A 65 -6.44 -25.51 4.64
N SER A 66 -7.66 -24.96 4.56
CA SER A 66 -7.87 -23.51 4.58
C SER A 66 -7.38 -22.84 5.86
N VAL A 67 -7.49 -23.51 7.01
CA VAL A 67 -7.01 -23.00 8.30
C VAL A 67 -5.48 -23.02 8.34
N ILE A 68 -4.88 -24.11 7.87
CA ILE A 68 -3.42 -24.26 7.81
C ILE A 68 -2.83 -23.24 6.83
N TYR A 69 -3.37 -23.14 5.62
CA TYR A 69 -2.89 -22.21 4.59
C TYR A 69 -3.05 -20.74 5.01
N ARG A 70 -4.12 -20.39 5.74
CA ARG A 70 -4.28 -19.05 6.31
C ARG A 70 -3.11 -18.67 7.23
N GLN A 71 -2.57 -19.62 8.00
CA GLN A 71 -1.41 -19.38 8.87
C GLN A 71 -0.09 -19.38 8.09
N LEU A 72 0.01 -20.17 7.02
CA LEU A 72 1.23 -20.29 6.22
C LEU A 72 1.45 -19.11 5.27
N ILE A 73 0.38 -18.45 4.80
CA ILE A 73 0.51 -17.39 3.80
C ILE A 73 1.21 -16.14 4.33
N THR A 74 1.24 -15.94 5.66
CA THR A 74 1.94 -14.83 6.30
C THR A 74 3.40 -15.16 6.62
N GLN A 75 3.82 -16.42 6.46
CA GLN A 75 5.18 -16.87 6.74
C GLN A 75 6.11 -16.65 5.53
N ARG A 76 7.40 -16.91 5.74
CA ARG A 76 8.38 -16.88 4.65
C ARG A 76 8.04 -17.91 3.60
N ALA A 77 8.25 -17.57 2.32
CA ALA A 77 7.91 -18.44 1.19
C ALA A 77 8.47 -19.88 1.33
N LEU A 78 9.69 -20.04 1.85
CA LEU A 78 10.30 -21.37 2.03
C LEU A 78 9.54 -22.24 3.05
N ILE A 79 8.99 -21.63 4.11
CA ILE A 79 8.14 -22.33 5.09
C ILE A 79 6.78 -22.63 4.48
N THR A 80 6.16 -21.65 3.81
CA THR A 80 4.85 -21.81 3.16
C THR A 80 4.85 -22.97 2.17
N TRP A 81 5.81 -23.01 1.26
CA TRP A 81 5.93 -24.07 0.27
C TRP A 81 6.39 -25.39 0.88
N GLY A 82 7.33 -25.36 1.84
CA GLY A 82 7.79 -26.57 2.53
C GLY A 82 6.69 -27.29 3.31
N VAL A 83 5.89 -26.55 4.09
CA VAL A 83 4.77 -27.13 4.84
C VAL A 83 3.63 -27.54 3.91
N THR A 84 3.34 -26.76 2.86
CA THR A 84 2.32 -27.15 1.86
C THR A 84 2.68 -28.45 1.16
N ALA A 85 3.95 -28.63 0.78
CA ALA A 85 4.45 -29.85 0.15
C ALA A 85 4.35 -31.09 1.07
N LEU A 86 4.24 -30.89 2.39
CA LEU A 86 4.04 -31.98 3.36
C LEU A 86 2.56 -32.21 3.66
N VAL A 87 1.79 -31.14 3.93
CA VAL A 87 0.41 -31.23 4.39
C VAL A 87 -0.54 -31.64 3.26
N LEU A 88 -0.33 -31.15 2.04
CA LEU A 88 -1.23 -31.45 0.91
C LEU A 88 -1.23 -32.95 0.55
N PRO A 89 -0.08 -33.63 0.37
CA PRO A 89 -0.08 -35.08 0.11
C PRO A 89 -0.69 -35.89 1.25
N VAL A 90 -0.51 -35.47 2.51
CA VAL A 90 -1.13 -36.14 3.66
C VAL A 90 -2.66 -36.00 3.63
N ALA A 91 -3.18 -34.80 3.35
CA ALA A 91 -4.62 -34.58 3.21
C ALA A 91 -5.21 -35.39 2.04
N VAL A 92 -4.51 -35.42 0.90
CA VAL A 92 -4.90 -36.23 -0.26
C VAL A 92 -4.88 -37.72 0.05
N ALA A 93 -3.85 -38.22 0.74
CA ALA A 93 -3.76 -39.63 1.12
C ALA A 93 -4.89 -40.04 2.08
N LEU A 94 -5.23 -39.20 3.06
CA LEU A 94 -6.35 -39.44 3.97
C LEU A 94 -7.68 -39.42 3.22
N TYR A 95 -7.86 -38.47 2.30
CA TYR A 95 -9.07 -38.40 1.47
C TYR A 95 -9.20 -39.65 0.59
N ALA A 96 -8.15 -40.01 -0.13
CA ALA A 96 -8.14 -41.17 -1.01
C ALA A 96 -8.30 -42.49 -0.28
N PHE A 97 -7.78 -42.60 0.94
CA PHE A 97 -7.99 -43.76 1.80
C PHE A 97 -9.46 -43.94 2.16
N ILE A 98 -10.16 -42.86 2.55
CA ILE A 98 -11.58 -42.89 2.86
C ILE A 98 -12.38 -43.29 1.62
N ASP A 99 -12.14 -42.63 0.48
CA ASP A 99 -12.90 -42.95 -0.74
C ASP A 99 -12.64 -44.38 -1.23
N ALA A 100 -11.40 -44.85 -1.22
CA ALA A 100 -11.07 -46.23 -1.59
C ALA A 100 -11.71 -47.26 -0.64
N TRP A 101 -11.77 -46.95 0.66
CA TRP A 101 -12.43 -47.80 1.64
C TRP A 101 -13.94 -47.90 1.42
N VAL A 102 -14.61 -46.76 1.18
CA VAL A 102 -16.05 -46.74 0.92
C VAL A 102 -16.38 -47.43 -0.40
N ILE A 103 -15.57 -47.25 -1.45
CA ILE A 103 -15.73 -47.98 -2.73
C ILE A 103 -15.53 -49.48 -2.53
N GLY A 104 -14.53 -49.89 -1.75
CA GLY A 104 -14.28 -51.30 -1.44
C GLY A 104 -15.44 -51.98 -0.72
N LEU A 105 -16.08 -51.26 0.22
CA LEU A 105 -17.30 -51.73 0.91
C LEU A 105 -18.50 -51.82 -0.03
N TYR A 106 -18.60 -50.91 -1.00
CA TYR A 106 -19.70 -50.85 -1.94
C TYR A 106 -19.59 -51.88 -3.08
N ARG A 107 -18.37 -52.20 -3.53
CA ARG A 107 -18.09 -53.20 -4.59
C ARG A 107 -17.10 -54.26 -4.14
N PRO A 108 -17.48 -55.14 -3.20
CA PRO A 108 -16.59 -56.18 -2.67
C PRO A 108 -16.15 -57.19 -3.74
N GLU A 109 -16.95 -57.41 -4.79
CA GLU A 109 -16.64 -58.37 -5.87
C GLU A 109 -16.02 -57.72 -7.12
N SER A 110 -15.52 -56.49 -7.02
CA SER A 110 -14.96 -55.77 -8.17
C SER A 110 -13.66 -56.37 -8.74
N GLY A 111 -13.06 -57.36 -8.06
CA GLY A 111 -11.79 -57.98 -8.46
C GLY A 111 -10.56 -57.05 -8.34
N ALA A 112 -10.77 -55.76 -8.07
CA ALA A 112 -9.71 -54.78 -7.86
C ALA A 112 -9.15 -54.90 -6.45
N SER A 113 -7.82 -54.84 -6.32
CA SER A 113 -7.19 -54.78 -5.00
C SER A 113 -7.41 -53.40 -4.36
N PHE A 114 -7.38 -53.33 -3.04
CA PHE A 114 -7.47 -52.05 -2.32
C PHE A 114 -6.42 -51.04 -2.79
N ALA A 115 -5.20 -51.51 -3.09
CA ALA A 115 -4.13 -50.67 -3.61
C ALA A 115 -4.47 -50.05 -4.98
N GLN A 116 -5.12 -50.80 -5.88
CA GLN A 116 -5.56 -50.28 -7.17
C GLN A 116 -6.65 -49.23 -7.02
N LEU A 117 -7.62 -49.46 -6.12
CA LEU A 117 -8.65 -48.46 -5.80
C LEU A 117 -8.04 -47.19 -5.21
N LEU A 118 -7.12 -47.34 -4.25
CA LEU A 118 -6.42 -46.24 -3.62
C LEU A 118 -5.64 -45.40 -4.64
N ILE A 119 -4.85 -46.03 -5.51
CA ILE A 119 -4.09 -45.31 -6.55
C ILE A 119 -5.03 -44.57 -7.50
N GLY A 120 -6.13 -45.21 -7.93
CA GLY A 120 -7.10 -44.61 -8.85
C GLY A 120 -7.77 -43.37 -8.26
N VAL A 121 -8.20 -43.44 -7.00
CA VAL A 121 -8.86 -42.32 -6.34
C VAL A 121 -7.84 -41.24 -5.92
N PHE A 122 -6.63 -41.64 -5.51
CA PHE A 122 -5.56 -40.70 -5.17
C PHE A 122 -5.28 -39.70 -6.29
N TYR A 123 -5.30 -40.12 -7.55
CA TYR A 123 -5.12 -39.21 -8.68
C TYR A 123 -6.26 -38.18 -8.77
N LEU A 124 -7.51 -38.61 -8.61
CA LEU A 124 -8.68 -37.71 -8.64
C LEU A 124 -8.69 -36.75 -7.46
N ASP A 125 -8.29 -37.20 -6.28
CA ASP A 125 -8.28 -36.40 -5.07
C ASP A 125 -7.13 -35.42 -5.05
N LEU A 126 -5.97 -35.83 -5.57
CA LEU A 126 -4.81 -34.97 -5.77
C LEU A 126 -5.14 -33.83 -6.73
N THR A 127 -5.79 -34.14 -7.86
CA THR A 127 -6.17 -33.11 -8.84
C THR A 127 -7.20 -32.14 -8.25
N LEU A 128 -8.19 -32.63 -7.52
CA LEU A 128 -9.22 -31.77 -6.92
C LEU A 128 -8.69 -30.90 -5.79
N LEU A 129 -8.01 -31.48 -4.78
CA LEU A 129 -7.44 -30.72 -3.67
C LEU A 129 -6.23 -29.89 -4.09
N GLY A 130 -5.47 -30.34 -5.09
CA GLY A 130 -4.38 -29.57 -5.69
C GLY A 130 -4.89 -28.33 -6.41
N ALA A 131 -5.91 -28.46 -7.26
CA ALA A 131 -6.54 -27.33 -7.93
C ALA A 131 -7.18 -26.37 -6.92
N TRP A 132 -7.87 -26.89 -5.90
CA TRP A 132 -8.42 -26.07 -4.82
C TRP A 132 -7.33 -25.31 -4.05
N SER A 133 -6.22 -25.98 -3.71
CA SER A 133 -5.08 -25.36 -3.01
C SER A 133 -4.42 -24.28 -3.84
N ALA A 134 -4.21 -24.54 -5.13
CA ALA A 134 -3.65 -23.57 -6.07
C ALA A 134 -4.55 -22.33 -6.18
N LEU A 135 -5.87 -22.53 -6.32
CA LEU A 135 -6.84 -21.44 -6.38
C LEU A 135 -6.88 -20.63 -5.07
N TYR A 136 -6.84 -21.31 -3.92
CA TYR A 136 -6.79 -20.67 -2.61
C TYR A 136 -5.56 -19.75 -2.50
N TYR A 137 -4.38 -20.25 -2.84
CA TYR A 137 -3.15 -19.45 -2.80
C TYR A 137 -3.19 -18.31 -3.81
N ALA A 138 -3.63 -18.57 -5.04
CA ALA A 138 -3.72 -17.55 -6.09
C ALA A 138 -4.59 -16.36 -5.66
N ILE A 139 -5.78 -16.62 -5.14
CA ILE A 139 -6.69 -15.58 -4.68
C ILE A 139 -6.10 -14.82 -3.49
N ASN A 140 -5.59 -15.52 -2.47
CA ASN A 140 -5.12 -14.83 -1.27
C ASN A 140 -3.81 -14.06 -1.52
N PHE A 141 -2.89 -14.56 -2.34
CA PHE A 141 -1.71 -13.81 -2.75
C PHE A 141 -2.06 -12.60 -3.62
N TYR A 142 -3.02 -12.74 -4.54
CA TYR A 142 -3.52 -11.60 -5.32
C TYR A 142 -4.05 -10.49 -4.41
N LEU A 143 -4.91 -10.85 -3.43
CA LEU A 143 -5.45 -9.89 -2.47
C LEU A 143 -4.36 -9.25 -1.58
N GLN A 144 -3.32 -10.01 -1.22
CA GLN A 144 -2.21 -9.49 -0.42
C GLN A 144 -1.36 -8.50 -1.21
N ILE A 145 -1.09 -8.80 -2.49
CA ILE A 145 -0.35 -7.91 -3.39
C ILE A 145 -1.14 -6.63 -3.65
N GLU A 146 -2.45 -6.73 -3.86
CA GLU A 146 -3.33 -5.58 -4.05
C GLU A 146 -3.31 -4.66 -2.81
N GLU A 147 -3.43 -5.24 -1.60
CA GLU A 147 -3.38 -4.49 -0.34
C GLU A 147 -2.01 -3.81 -0.12
N GLN A 148 -0.91 -4.48 -0.46
CA GLN A 148 0.43 -3.91 -0.38
C GLN A 148 0.64 -2.77 -1.40
N ASN A 149 0.12 -2.92 -2.61
CA ASN A 149 0.21 -1.89 -3.64
C ASN A 149 -0.57 -0.64 -3.25
N ASP A 150 -1.78 -0.80 -2.72
CA ASP A 150 -2.59 0.30 -2.21
C ASP A 150 -1.90 1.03 -1.06
N GLN A 151 -1.23 0.31 -0.16
CA GLN A 151 -0.43 0.90 0.91
C GLN A 151 0.78 1.67 0.34
N LEU A 152 1.48 1.12 -0.64
CA LEU A 152 2.62 1.77 -1.28
C LEU A 152 2.20 3.09 -1.95
N ILE A 153 1.12 3.08 -2.74
CA ILE A 153 0.57 4.27 -3.40
C ILE A 153 0.20 5.34 -2.36
N ARG A 154 -0.37 4.96 -1.21
CA ARG A 154 -0.69 5.90 -0.13
C ARG A 154 0.58 6.53 0.47
N LEU A 155 1.62 5.73 0.72
CA LEU A 155 2.88 6.20 1.26
C LEU A 155 3.60 7.15 0.29
N GLU A 156 3.61 6.83 -1.01
CA GLU A 156 4.17 7.70 -2.05
C GLU A 156 3.43 9.04 -2.12
N ASN A 157 2.09 9.02 -2.08
CA ASN A 157 1.29 10.24 -2.05
C ASN A 157 1.57 11.09 -0.80
N GLN A 158 1.70 10.45 0.37
CA GLN A 158 2.06 11.15 1.61
C GLN A 158 3.46 11.78 1.52
N ALA A 159 4.44 11.06 0.96
CA ALA A 159 5.78 11.57 0.73
C ALA A 159 5.79 12.76 -0.23
N ALA A 160 5.06 12.67 -1.35
CA ALA A 160 4.91 13.76 -2.31
C ALA A 160 4.23 14.99 -1.69
N GLN A 161 3.18 14.80 -0.88
CA GLN A 161 2.53 15.88 -0.15
C GLN A 161 3.46 16.55 0.86
N ALA A 162 4.28 15.77 1.58
CA ALA A 162 5.27 16.30 2.49
C ALA A 162 6.37 17.11 1.77
N GLN A 163 6.85 16.61 0.62
CA GLN A 163 7.81 17.35 -0.22
C GLN A 163 7.21 18.65 -0.75
N LEU A 164 5.96 18.63 -1.22
CA LEU A 164 5.26 19.84 -1.66
C LEU A 164 5.05 20.82 -0.51
N ALA A 165 4.68 20.35 0.69
CA ALA A 165 4.55 21.20 1.86
C ALA A 165 5.89 21.85 2.22
N MET A 166 6.97 21.08 2.23
CA MET A 166 8.33 21.56 2.46
C MET A 166 8.74 22.63 1.44
N LEU A 167 8.48 22.40 0.15
CA LEU A 167 8.77 23.37 -0.92
C LEU A 167 7.94 24.65 -0.76
N ARG A 168 6.66 24.54 -0.38
CA ARG A 168 5.81 25.70 -0.09
C ARG A 168 6.29 26.48 1.13
N TYR A 169 6.82 25.82 2.15
CA TYR A 169 7.43 26.48 3.31
C TYR A 169 8.69 27.27 2.92
N GLN A 170 9.56 26.71 2.07
CA GLN A 170 10.78 27.39 1.62
C GLN A 170 10.50 28.70 0.89
N LEU A 171 9.41 28.79 0.13
CA LEU A 171 9.10 29.97 -0.67
C LEU A 171 8.50 31.13 0.14
N ASN A 172 8.13 30.93 1.42
CA ASN A 172 7.38 31.89 2.26
C ASN A 172 6.36 32.71 1.44
N PRO A 173 5.23 32.11 1.02
CA PRO A 173 4.30 32.75 0.09
C PRO A 173 3.76 34.10 0.59
N HIS A 174 3.61 34.27 1.92
CA HIS A 174 3.18 35.53 2.51
C HIS A 174 4.20 36.65 2.28
N PHE A 175 5.49 36.38 2.47
CA PHE A 175 6.56 37.32 2.16
C PHE A 175 6.54 37.73 0.68
N LEU A 176 6.37 36.76 -0.24
CA LEU A 176 6.31 37.04 -1.67
C LEU A 176 5.12 37.92 -2.05
N PHE A 177 3.91 37.60 -1.58
CA PHE A 177 2.72 38.41 -1.84
C PHE A 177 2.87 39.82 -1.28
N ASN A 178 3.38 39.96 -0.07
CA ASN A 178 3.59 41.28 0.54
C ASN A 178 4.62 42.10 -0.21
N THR A 179 5.73 41.50 -0.60
CA THR A 179 6.79 42.18 -1.36
C THR A 179 6.27 42.64 -2.72
N LEU A 180 5.52 41.80 -3.44
CA LEU A 180 4.90 42.18 -4.72
C LEU A 180 3.89 43.33 -4.56
N ASN A 181 3.09 43.32 -3.49
CA ASN A 181 2.16 44.42 -3.20
C ASN A 181 2.89 45.73 -2.87
N SER A 182 3.99 45.67 -2.11
CA SER A 182 4.85 46.84 -1.86
C SER A 182 5.45 47.39 -3.16
N ILE A 183 5.94 46.51 -4.04
CA ILE A 183 6.44 46.92 -5.38
C ILE A 183 5.32 47.60 -6.18
N SER A 184 4.12 47.03 -6.21
CA SER A 184 2.96 47.61 -6.90
C SER A 184 2.64 49.01 -6.37
N THR A 185 2.68 49.19 -5.04
CA THR A 185 2.45 50.49 -4.40
C THR A 185 3.54 51.50 -4.78
N LEU A 186 4.82 51.11 -4.78
CA LEU A 186 5.93 51.98 -5.19
C LEU A 186 5.79 52.43 -6.65
N VAL A 187 5.35 51.52 -7.54
CA VAL A 187 5.07 51.85 -8.95
C VAL A 187 3.92 52.84 -9.06
N LEU A 188 2.82 52.63 -8.33
CA LEU A 188 1.67 53.56 -8.30
C LEU A 188 2.05 54.94 -7.79
N LEU A 189 2.95 55.01 -6.80
CA LEU A 189 3.50 56.26 -6.25
C LEU A 189 4.61 56.88 -7.12
N LYS A 190 4.90 56.31 -8.30
CA LYS A 190 5.98 56.74 -9.21
C LYS A 190 7.38 56.74 -8.58
N GLN A 191 7.62 55.87 -7.59
CA GLN A 191 8.92 55.68 -6.96
C GLN A 191 9.73 54.60 -7.69
N THR A 192 10.01 54.83 -8.97
CA THR A 192 10.56 53.82 -9.90
C THR A 192 11.91 53.25 -9.44
N GLU A 193 12.82 54.07 -8.90
CA GLU A 193 14.11 53.56 -8.40
C GLU A 193 13.95 52.60 -7.22
N ARG A 194 13.08 52.95 -6.25
CA ARG A 194 12.80 52.09 -5.10
C ARG A 194 12.14 50.78 -5.53
N ALA A 195 11.20 50.83 -6.48
CA ALA A 195 10.57 49.64 -7.03
C ALA A 195 11.60 48.71 -7.71
N ASN A 196 12.50 49.25 -8.52
CA ASN A 196 13.56 48.48 -9.19
C ASN A 196 14.55 47.87 -8.18
N ALA A 197 14.91 48.61 -7.12
CA ALA A 197 15.78 48.11 -6.07
C ALA A 197 15.12 46.94 -5.31
N MET A 198 13.83 47.04 -4.97
CA MET A 198 13.08 45.98 -4.32
C MET A 198 12.94 44.73 -5.21
N LEU A 199 12.70 44.92 -6.51
CA LEU A 199 12.62 43.82 -7.48
C LEU A 199 13.96 43.08 -7.63
N THR A 200 15.08 43.81 -7.67
CA THR A 200 16.43 43.23 -7.74
C THR A 200 16.75 42.39 -6.50
N ARG A 201 16.45 42.91 -5.30
CA ARG A 201 16.66 42.18 -4.05
C ARG A 201 15.78 40.93 -3.94
N LEU A 202 14.51 41.04 -4.35
CA LEU A 202 13.59 39.89 -4.41
C LEU A 202 14.11 38.80 -5.35
N SER A 203 14.64 39.19 -6.52
CA SER A 203 15.25 38.24 -7.46
C SER A 203 16.49 37.55 -6.87
N GLY A 204 17.35 38.29 -6.17
CA GLY A 204 18.51 37.74 -5.47
C GLY A 204 18.12 36.76 -4.36
N PHE A 205 17.14 37.11 -3.54
CA PHE A 205 16.61 36.25 -2.49
C PHE A 205 16.02 34.95 -3.05
N LEU A 206 15.13 35.03 -4.05
CA LEU A 206 14.54 33.84 -4.70
C LEU A 206 15.61 32.95 -5.34
N ARG A 207 16.63 33.55 -5.97
CA ARG A 207 17.74 32.80 -6.56
C ARG A 207 18.52 32.03 -5.50
N TYR A 208 18.81 32.63 -4.36
CA TYR A 208 19.50 31.95 -3.26
C TYR A 208 18.66 30.80 -2.68
N THR A 209 17.39 31.07 -2.38
CA THR A 209 16.47 30.09 -1.76
C THR A 209 16.15 28.91 -2.68
N LEU A 210 16.14 29.11 -4.00
CA LEU A 210 15.85 28.05 -4.98
C LEU A 210 17.09 27.27 -5.46
N ILE A 211 18.28 27.88 -5.44
CA ILE A 211 19.52 27.22 -5.87
C ILE A 211 20.15 26.40 -4.73
N ASN A 212 20.03 26.86 -3.48
CA ASN A 212 20.63 26.15 -2.36
C ASN A 212 19.77 25.00 -1.89
N GLU A 213 20.39 23.81 -1.78
CA GLU A 213 19.71 22.64 -1.23
C GLU A 213 19.29 22.91 0.23
N PRO A 214 18.01 22.69 0.59
CA PRO A 214 17.50 22.86 1.95
C PRO A 214 18.19 21.94 2.98
N ALA A 215 18.72 20.80 2.51
CA ALA A 215 19.48 19.85 3.31
C ALA A 215 21.00 20.14 3.32
N GLY A 216 21.44 21.16 2.59
CA GLY A 216 22.83 21.59 2.52
C GLY A 216 23.29 22.22 3.82
N ARG A 217 24.58 22.02 4.14
CA ARG A 217 25.26 22.76 5.22
C ARG A 217 25.85 24.03 4.62
N VAL A 218 25.43 25.18 5.13
CA VAL A 218 25.97 26.50 4.77
C VAL A 218 26.78 27.06 5.94
N THR A 219 27.71 27.96 5.63
CA THR A 219 28.43 28.68 6.69
C THR A 219 27.52 29.72 7.35
N VAL A 220 27.79 30.07 8.61
CA VAL A 220 27.12 31.19 9.30
C VAL A 220 27.22 32.47 8.47
N ALA A 221 28.37 32.72 7.83
CA ALA A 221 28.54 33.86 6.95
C ALA A 221 27.53 33.90 5.79
N GLN A 222 27.34 32.78 5.09
CA GLN A 222 26.39 32.66 3.97
C GLN A 222 24.93 32.80 4.43
N GLU A 223 24.57 32.15 5.54
CA GLU A 223 23.22 32.28 6.12
C GLU A 223 22.92 33.75 6.48
N VAL A 224 23.88 34.44 7.12
CA VAL A 224 23.74 35.86 7.47
C VAL A 224 23.59 36.74 6.24
N GLU A 225 24.37 36.51 5.18
CA GLU A 225 24.26 37.26 3.92
C GLU A 225 22.83 37.16 3.34
N THR A 226 22.23 35.98 3.45
CA THR A 226 20.85 35.74 3.02
C THR A 226 19.83 36.46 3.90
N LEU A 227 20.04 36.41 5.21
CA LEU A 227 19.19 37.14 6.16
C LEU A 227 19.27 38.65 5.95
N GLN A 228 20.44 39.19 5.57
CA GLN A 228 20.59 40.60 5.22
C GLN A 228 19.78 40.96 3.98
N LEU A 229 19.83 40.13 2.93
CA LEU A 229 18.99 40.32 1.73
C LEU A 229 17.49 40.33 2.09
N TYR A 230 17.06 39.38 2.92
CA TYR A 230 15.68 39.29 3.40
C TYR A 230 15.26 40.54 4.20
N LEU A 231 16.07 40.93 5.20
CA LEU A 231 15.79 42.07 6.06
C LEU A 231 15.82 43.40 5.31
N ASP A 232 16.65 43.54 4.29
CA ASP A 232 16.67 44.75 3.47
C ASP A 232 15.37 44.91 2.65
N ILE A 233 14.74 43.81 2.24
CA ILE A 233 13.42 43.83 1.60
C ILE A 233 12.35 44.25 2.61
N GLU A 234 12.33 43.63 3.78
CA GLU A 234 11.38 43.99 4.86
C GLU A 234 11.59 45.42 5.36
N ARG A 235 12.82 45.94 5.36
CA ARG A 235 13.12 47.32 5.77
C ARG A 235 12.57 48.35 4.81
N MET A 236 12.50 48.06 3.51
CA MET A 236 11.81 48.93 2.56
C MET A 236 10.29 48.94 2.78
N ARG A 237 9.73 47.89 3.38
CA ARG A 237 8.30 47.80 3.70
C ARG A 237 7.95 48.45 5.04
N PHE A 238 8.80 48.30 6.05
CA PHE A 238 8.55 48.81 7.40
C PHE A 238 9.26 50.14 7.70
N GLU A 239 10.10 50.63 6.78
CA GLU A 239 10.83 51.89 6.86
C GLU A 239 11.55 52.07 8.21
N GLU A 240 11.25 53.15 8.94
CA GLU A 240 11.82 53.51 10.24
C GLU A 240 11.49 52.51 11.37
N ARG A 241 10.42 51.71 11.20
CA ARG A 241 9.91 50.81 12.25
C ARG A 241 10.77 49.56 12.42
N LEU A 242 11.51 49.16 11.39
CA LEU A 242 12.39 47.99 11.44
C LEU A 242 13.86 48.42 11.53
N ARG A 243 14.48 48.18 12.70
CA ARG A 243 15.90 48.45 12.95
C ARG A 243 16.62 47.15 13.23
N THR A 244 17.62 46.84 12.40
CA THR A 244 18.34 45.56 12.44
C THR A 244 19.79 45.78 12.87
N GLN A 245 20.32 44.89 13.71
CA GLN A 245 21.73 44.89 14.10
C GLN A 245 22.26 43.46 14.10
N PHE A 246 23.31 43.21 13.31
CA PHE A 246 24.04 41.94 13.31
C PHE A 246 25.30 42.06 14.16
N ARG A 247 25.49 41.14 15.10
CA ARG A 247 26.74 40.97 15.86
C ARG A 247 27.15 39.51 15.75
N ILE A 248 28.24 39.26 15.03
CA ILE A 248 28.71 37.91 14.70
C ILE A 248 30.17 37.82 15.09
N ASP A 249 30.51 36.83 15.90
CA ASP A 249 31.90 36.51 16.23
C ASP A 249 32.64 36.01 14.98
N GLU A 250 33.85 36.49 14.73
CA GLU A 250 34.67 36.04 13.60
C GLU A 250 34.94 34.53 13.66
N ALA A 251 35.08 33.97 14.86
CA ALA A 251 35.26 32.52 15.04
C ALA A 251 34.03 31.71 14.61
N ALA A 252 32.83 32.32 14.63
CA ALA A 252 31.58 31.66 14.26
C ALA A 252 31.30 31.70 12.75
N ARG A 253 31.88 32.64 12.00
CA ARG A 253 31.61 32.81 10.55
C ARG A 253 31.78 31.55 9.70
N PRO A 254 32.85 30.74 9.85
CA PRO A 254 33.02 29.53 9.05
C PRO A 254 32.25 28.32 9.60
N ALA A 255 31.57 28.44 10.75
CA ALA A 255 30.83 27.33 11.32
C ALA A 255 29.68 26.92 10.38
N LEU A 256 29.44 25.62 10.30
CA LEU A 256 28.41 25.05 9.43
C LEU A 256 27.09 24.88 10.18
N LEU A 257 25.99 25.28 9.56
CA LEU A 257 24.63 25.03 10.02
C LEU A 257 23.74 24.56 8.85
N PRO A 258 22.59 23.92 9.13
CA PRO A 258 21.57 23.67 8.12
C PRO A 258 21.12 24.98 7.46
N SER A 259 21.02 25.01 6.14
CA SER A 259 20.51 26.17 5.40
C SER A 259 19.14 26.61 5.92
N LEU A 260 18.90 27.93 6.00
CA LEU A 260 17.65 28.55 6.43
C LEU A 260 17.24 28.25 7.89
N LEU A 261 18.15 27.78 8.74
CA LEU A 261 17.86 27.53 10.16
C LEU A 261 17.50 28.82 10.91
N LEU A 262 18.17 29.92 10.60
CA LEU A 262 18.02 31.18 11.32
C LEU A 262 16.84 32.01 10.79
N GLN A 263 16.43 31.78 9.55
CA GLN A 263 15.34 32.53 8.91
C GLN A 263 14.01 32.49 9.70
N PRO A 264 13.48 31.34 10.15
CA PRO A 264 12.25 31.30 10.94
C PRO A 264 12.32 32.12 12.24
N LEU A 265 13.49 32.19 12.87
CA LEU A 265 13.70 32.99 14.08
C LEU A 265 13.61 34.48 13.77
N VAL A 266 14.22 34.91 12.67
CA VAL A 266 14.17 36.30 12.20
C VAL A 266 12.74 36.68 11.78
N GLU A 267 12.04 35.83 11.04
CA GLU A 267 10.63 36.04 10.66
C GLU A 267 9.74 36.20 11.90
N THR A 268 9.96 35.35 12.90
CA THR A 268 9.24 35.42 14.18
C THR A 268 9.54 36.72 14.92
N ALA A 269 10.81 37.15 14.96
CA ALA A 269 11.21 38.40 15.61
C ALA A 269 10.54 39.62 14.96
N ILE A 270 10.50 39.70 13.63
CA ILE A 270 9.83 40.80 12.91
C ILE A 270 8.34 40.85 13.25
N LYS A 271 7.66 39.69 13.25
CA LYS A 271 6.22 39.59 13.53
C LYS A 271 5.83 40.15 14.91
N TYR A 272 6.72 40.06 15.90
CA TYR A 272 6.46 40.58 17.24
C TYR A 272 7.03 41.98 17.48
N ALA A 273 8.04 42.40 16.71
CA ALA A 273 8.70 43.69 16.88
C ALA A 273 7.98 44.86 16.20
N VAL A 274 7.21 44.58 15.14
CA VAL A 274 6.56 45.60 14.28
C VAL A 274 5.09 45.28 14.10
#